data_AF-A0A257TWH5-F1
#
_entry.id   AF-A0A257TWH5-F1
#
_cell.length_a   1.000
_cell.length_b   1.000
_cell.length_c   1.000
_cell.angle_alpha   90.00
_cell.angle_beta   90.00
_cell.angle_gamma   90.00
#
_symmetry.space_group_name_H-M   'P 1'
#
loop_
_entity.id
_entity.type
_entity.pdbx_description
1 polymer ?
#
loop_
_entity_poly.entity_id
_entity_poly.type
_entity_poly.pdbx_seq_one_letter_code
_entity_poly.pdbx_strand_id
1 'polypeptide(L)'
;MPGEPTAPPKIYTATFGTGGDVVRGRQITEAEAVRERQSDHNVVVCGQNLADNYDLAEKIETAANGNCKPCPPHSAMGPGALPHFQPDPRGMRQGHTFYETAKRKSKKPKTS
;
A
#
# COMPACT_ATOMS: atom_id res chain seq x y z
N MET A 1 -31.16 -6.28 -4.53
CA MET A 1 -30.31 -7.42 -4.15
C MET A 1 -29.32 -6.92 -3.11
N PRO A 2 -29.31 -7.42 -1.86
CA PRO A 2 -28.22 -7.12 -0.94
C PRO A 2 -26.96 -7.77 -1.51
N GLY A 3 -25.95 -6.95 -1.84
CA GLY A 3 -24.67 -7.44 -2.37
C GLY A 3 -23.96 -8.27 -1.31
N GLU A 4 -23.29 -9.34 -1.73
CA GLU A 4 -22.42 -10.12 -0.83
C GLU A 4 -21.42 -9.19 -0.12
N PRO A 5 -21.17 -9.39 1.18
CA PRO A 5 -20.14 -8.65 1.88
C PRO A 5 -18.81 -8.88 1.17
N THR A 6 -18.23 -7.80 0.65
CA THR A 6 -16.91 -7.86 0.01
C THR A 6 -15.87 -8.29 1.04
N ALA A 7 -15.07 -9.30 0.70
CA ALA A 7 -14.00 -9.77 1.57
C ALA A 7 -13.07 -8.61 1.98
N PRO A 8 -12.55 -8.61 3.22
CA PRO A 8 -11.67 -7.55 3.69
C PRO A 8 -10.39 -7.45 2.85
N PRO A 9 -9.78 -6.25 2.74
CA PRO A 9 -8.52 -6.09 2.04
C PRO A 9 -7.41 -6.97 2.63
N LYS A 10 -6.50 -7.42 1.76
CA LYS A 10 -5.31 -8.18 2.11
C LYS A 10 -4.09 -7.27 2.09
N ILE A 11 -3.16 -7.49 3.00
CA ILE A 11 -1.92 -6.70 3.10
C ILE A 11 -0.75 -7.59 2.67
N TYR A 12 0.19 -7.01 1.91
CA TYR A 12 1.40 -7.68 1.49
C TYR A 12 2.62 -6.82 1.81
N THR A 13 3.77 -7.43 2.04
CA THR A 13 5.04 -6.70 1.87
C THR A 13 5.18 -6.25 0.42
N ALA A 14 5.96 -5.19 0.18
CA ALA A 14 6.12 -4.63 -1.15
C ALA A 14 7.57 -4.27 -1.48
N THR A 15 7.90 -4.33 -2.75
CA THR A 15 9.13 -3.78 -3.33
C THR A 15 8.81 -2.97 -4.58
N PHE A 16 9.71 -2.06 -4.96
CA PHE A 16 9.61 -1.36 -6.22
C PHE A 16 9.98 -2.29 -7.38
N GLY A 17 9.14 -2.32 -8.40
CA GLY A 17 9.42 -2.95 -9.69
C GLY A 17 9.83 -1.92 -10.75
N THR A 18 10.01 -2.41 -11.98
CA THR A 18 10.36 -1.58 -13.14
C THR A 18 9.19 -0.65 -13.50
N GLY A 19 9.45 0.61 -13.89
CA GLY A 19 8.41 1.51 -14.37
C GLY A 19 7.38 1.93 -13.32
N GLY A 20 7.80 1.98 -12.05
CA GLY A 20 7.00 2.48 -10.92
C GLY A 20 6.07 1.44 -10.32
N ASP A 21 6.16 0.20 -10.78
CA ASP A 21 5.35 -0.90 -10.25
C ASP A 21 5.58 -1.10 -8.75
N VAL A 22 4.52 -1.50 -8.06
CA VAL A 22 4.60 -2.05 -6.71
C VAL A 22 4.44 -3.56 -6.82
N VAL A 23 5.47 -4.33 -6.44
CA VAL A 23 5.47 -5.79 -6.49
C VAL A 23 5.12 -6.33 -5.12
N ARG A 24 4.08 -7.17 -5.07
CA ARG A 24 3.64 -7.85 -3.84
C ARG A 24 4.63 -8.95 -3.45
N GLY A 25 4.97 -9.00 -2.17
CA GLY A 25 5.68 -10.12 -1.54
C GLY A 25 4.74 -11.05 -0.79
N ARG A 26 5.12 -11.42 0.43
CA ARG A 26 4.32 -12.29 1.31
C ARG A 26 3.09 -11.56 1.82
N GLN A 27 1.99 -12.28 2.02
CA GLN A 27 0.82 -11.74 2.73
C GLN A 27 1.16 -11.59 4.21
N ILE A 28 0.72 -10.49 4.81
CA ILE A 28 1.00 -10.13 6.20
C ILE A 28 -0.27 -9.65 6.90
N THR A 29 -0.24 -9.69 8.23
CA THR A 29 -1.27 -9.11 9.09
C THR A 29 -1.10 -7.59 9.23
N GLU A 30 -2.13 -6.90 9.73
CA GLU A 30 -2.04 -5.46 10.04
C GLU A 30 -0.91 -5.15 11.03
N ALA A 31 -0.77 -5.94 12.10
CA ALA A 31 0.29 -5.77 13.09
C ALA A 31 1.70 -6.03 12.53
N GLU A 32 1.83 -6.92 11.55
CA GLU A 32 3.09 -7.06 10.80
C GLU A 32 3.34 -5.87 9.89
N ALA A 33 2.30 -5.36 9.20
CA ALA A 33 2.44 -4.22 8.30
C ALA A 33 2.91 -2.95 9.04
N VAL A 34 2.38 -2.71 10.24
CA VAL A 34 2.84 -1.62 11.12
C VAL A 34 4.32 -1.79 11.47
N ARG A 35 4.76 -3.00 11.80
CA ARG A 35 6.18 -3.29 12.10
C ARG A 35 7.08 -3.10 10.88
N GLU A 36 6.68 -3.62 9.73
CA GLU A 36 7.41 -3.41 8.45
C GLU A 36 7.54 -1.91 8.16
N ARG A 37 6.48 -1.13 8.40
CA ARG A 37 6.52 0.32 8.22
C ARG A 37 7.42 1.04 9.22
N GLN A 38 7.42 0.63 10.49
CA GLN A 38 8.34 1.14 11.51
C GLN A 38 9.81 0.78 11.21
N SER A 39 10.05 -0.28 10.44
CA SER A 39 11.36 -0.69 9.92
C SER A 39 11.69 -0.12 8.53
N ASP A 40 10.96 0.90 8.07
CA ASP A 40 11.17 1.58 6.78
C ASP A 40 11.00 0.70 5.53
N HIS A 41 10.31 -0.43 5.65
CA HIS A 41 9.92 -1.24 4.51
C HIS A 41 8.60 -0.77 3.89
N ASN A 42 8.31 -1.27 2.69
CA ASN A 42 7.08 -0.97 1.97
C ASN A 42 6.02 -2.04 2.19
N VAL A 43 4.77 -1.63 2.20
CA VAL A 43 3.60 -2.53 2.23
C VAL A 43 2.56 -2.08 1.22
N VAL A 44 1.70 -3.00 0.79
CA VAL A 44 0.60 -2.69 -0.13
C VAL A 44 -0.70 -3.36 0.29
N VAL A 45 -1.78 -2.58 0.29
CA VAL A 45 -3.15 -3.04 0.58
C VAL A 45 -3.90 -3.33 -0.72
N CYS A 46 -4.49 -4.52 -0.81
CA CYS A 46 -5.18 -5.03 -1.99
C CYS A 46 -6.56 -5.58 -1.62
N GLY A 47 -7.61 -5.00 -2.20
CA GLY A 47 -9.00 -5.41 -1.98
C GLY A 47 -9.91 -4.94 -3.12
N GLN A 48 -11.14 -5.45 -3.12
CA GLN A 48 -12.14 -5.11 -4.13
C GLN A 48 -12.76 -3.74 -3.86
N ASN A 49 -13.02 -3.43 -2.58
CA ASN A 49 -13.49 -2.12 -2.17
C ASN A 49 -12.32 -1.13 -2.05
N LEU A 50 -12.38 -0.04 -2.80
CA LEU A 50 -11.30 0.94 -2.86
C LEU A 50 -11.24 1.84 -1.63
N ALA A 51 -12.40 2.09 -1.00
CA ALA A 51 -12.46 2.85 0.25
C ALA A 51 -11.78 2.06 1.36
N ASP A 52 -12.12 0.77 1.50
CA ASP A 52 -11.49 -0.10 2.51
C ASP A 52 -9.97 -0.22 2.30
N ASN A 53 -9.50 -0.21 1.04
CA ASN A 53 -8.06 -0.20 0.76
C ASN A 53 -7.39 1.09 1.23
N TYR A 54 -8.04 2.24 0.99
CA TYR A 54 -7.58 3.56 1.40
C TYR A 54 -7.53 3.65 2.93
N ASP A 55 -8.64 3.33 3.60
CA ASP A 55 -8.80 3.45 5.05
C ASP A 55 -7.81 2.54 5.79
N LEU A 56 -7.61 1.31 5.30
CA LEU A 56 -6.64 0.39 5.90
C LEU A 56 -5.19 0.86 5.68
N ALA A 57 -4.87 1.45 4.52
CA ALA A 57 -3.55 2.01 4.27
C ALA A 57 -3.27 3.24 5.17
N GLU A 58 -4.25 4.12 5.34
CA GLU A 58 -4.15 5.27 6.25
C GLU A 58 -3.95 4.81 7.70
N LYS A 59 -4.74 3.83 8.13
CA LYS A 59 -4.66 3.24 9.47
C LYS A 59 -3.27 2.66 9.75
N ILE A 60 -2.70 1.89 8.81
CA ILE A 60 -1.36 1.30 8.96
C ILE A 60 -0.30 2.38 9.07
N GLU A 61 -0.31 3.38 8.18
CA GLU A 61 0.70 4.44 8.20
C GLU A 61 0.59 5.29 9.47
N THR A 62 -0.64 5.61 9.90
CA THR A 62 -0.90 6.36 11.12
C THR A 62 -0.44 5.61 12.36
N ALA A 63 -0.73 4.30 12.45
CA ALA A 63 -0.27 3.48 13.55
C ALA A 63 1.27 3.31 13.58
N ALA A 64 1.91 3.30 12.41
CA ALA A 64 3.36 3.16 12.32
C ALA A 64 4.10 4.46 12.67
N ASN A 65 3.60 5.61 12.20
CA ASN A 65 4.37 6.86 12.12
C ASN A 65 3.67 8.09 12.73
N GLY A 66 2.46 7.94 13.25
CA GLY A 66 1.66 9.05 13.76
C GLY A 66 1.02 9.83 12.62
N ASN A 67 1.43 11.07 12.38
CA ASN A 67 0.84 11.86 11.31
C ASN A 67 1.26 11.33 9.93
N CYS A 68 0.29 11.22 9.02
CA CYS A 68 0.53 10.81 7.64
C CYS A 68 -0.26 11.69 6.66
N LYS A 69 0.14 11.65 5.38
CA LYS A 69 -0.59 12.30 4.30
C LYS A 69 -0.72 11.41 3.07
N PRO A 70 -1.89 11.44 2.39
CA PRO A 70 -2.06 10.77 1.13
C PRO A 70 -1.23 11.46 0.04
N CYS A 71 -0.67 10.66 -0.88
CA CYS A 71 0.09 11.12 -2.02
C CYS A 71 -0.42 10.45 -3.29
N PRO A 72 -0.77 11.23 -4.34
CA PRO A 72 -1.20 10.66 -5.60
C PRO A 72 -0.05 9.88 -6.26
N PRO A 73 -0.36 9.01 -7.24
CA PRO A 73 0.65 8.33 -8.03
C PRO A 73 1.61 9.32 -8.69
N HIS A 74 2.91 9.07 -8.56
CA HIS A 74 3.93 9.89 -9.20
C HIS A 74 4.05 9.47 -10.67
N SER A 75 3.57 10.31 -11.59
CA SER A 75 3.65 10.06 -13.05
C SER A 75 5.09 9.87 -13.53
N ALA A 76 6.05 10.56 -12.91
CA ALA A 76 7.48 10.42 -13.20
C ALA A 76 8.06 9.02 -12.90
N MET A 77 7.42 8.26 -11.99
CA MET A 77 7.84 6.89 -11.69
C MET A 77 7.36 5.89 -12.74
N GLY A 78 6.41 6.29 -13.60
CA GLY A 78 5.84 5.45 -14.65
C GLY A 78 4.38 5.04 -14.37
N PRO A 79 3.75 4.35 -15.34
CA PRO A 79 2.31 4.05 -15.28
C PRO A 79 1.95 3.06 -14.15
N GLY A 80 2.93 2.31 -13.63
CA GLY A 80 2.74 1.35 -12.54
C GLY A 80 2.63 1.97 -11.14
N ALA A 81 2.93 3.27 -11.01
CA ALA A 81 2.96 3.96 -9.71
C ALA A 81 1.61 3.88 -8.99
N LEU A 82 1.61 3.40 -7.75
CA LEU A 82 0.42 3.39 -6.90
C LEU A 82 0.32 4.66 -6.03
N PRO A 83 -0.91 5.07 -5.67
CA PRO A 83 -1.08 6.04 -4.61
C PRO A 83 -0.59 5.43 -3.29
N HIS A 84 -0.13 6.28 -2.38
CA HIS A 84 0.41 5.84 -1.10
C HIS A 84 0.22 6.89 -0.01
N PHE A 85 0.36 6.45 1.23
CA PHE A 85 0.58 7.33 2.38
C PHE A 85 2.06 7.40 2.71
N GLN A 86 2.46 8.55 3.24
CA GLN A 86 3.79 8.81 3.75
C GLN A 86 3.71 9.57 5.07
N PRO A 87 4.73 9.49 5.94
CA PRO A 87 4.76 10.28 7.17
C PRO A 87 4.74 11.78 6.89
N ASP A 88 4.20 12.54 7.84
CA ASP A 88 4.25 14.00 7.84
C ASP A 88 4.88 14.51 9.15
N PRO A 89 6.02 15.24 9.10
CA PRO A 89 6.67 15.78 7.90
C PRO A 89 7.35 14.71 7.03
N ARG A 90 7.38 15.00 5.71
CA ARG A 90 8.01 14.15 4.70
C ARG A 90 9.53 14.07 4.94
N GLY A 91 10.12 12.90 4.69
CA GLY A 91 11.58 12.70 4.67
C GLY A 91 12.17 12.05 5.92
N MET A 92 11.36 11.80 6.95
CA MET A 92 11.82 11.08 8.14
C MET A 92 12.03 9.58 7.91
N ARG A 93 11.36 9.00 6.91
CA ARG A 93 11.36 7.57 6.59
C ARG A 93 11.25 7.34 5.09
N GLN A 94 11.78 6.21 4.64
CA GLN A 94 11.82 5.85 3.21
C GLN A 94 10.69 4.94 2.77
N GLY A 95 10.21 4.06 3.65
CA GLY A 95 9.16 3.13 3.28
C GLY A 95 7.80 3.80 3.06
N HIS A 96 6.94 3.13 2.31
CA HIS A 96 5.62 3.62 1.90
C HIS A 96 4.52 2.61 2.17
N THR A 97 3.32 3.11 2.44
CA THR A 97 2.09 2.31 2.49
C THR A 97 1.26 2.56 1.24
N PHE A 98 1.32 1.64 0.28
CA PHE A 98 0.58 1.71 -0.99
C PHE A 98 -0.83 1.11 -0.85
N TYR A 99 -1.73 1.51 -1.75
CA TYR A 99 -3.04 0.87 -1.89
C TYR A 99 -3.49 0.76 -3.34
N GLU A 100 -4.23 -0.32 -3.65
CA GLU A 100 -4.80 -0.52 -4.98
C GLU A 100 -6.05 0.34 -5.23
N THR A 101 -6.19 0.77 -6.48
CA THR A 101 -7.39 1.47 -6.99
C THR A 101 -7.99 0.70 -8.16
N ALA A 102 -9.13 1.15 -8.70
CA ALA A 102 -9.69 0.55 -9.93
C ALA A 102 -8.73 0.68 -11.11
N LYS A 103 -7.98 1.79 -11.20
CA LYS A 103 -7.11 2.09 -12.35
C LYS A 103 -5.71 1.53 -12.22
N ARG A 104 -5.28 1.13 -11.01
CA ARG A 104 -3.90 0.73 -10.74
C ARG A 104 -3.82 -0.38 -9.71
N LYS A 105 -3.05 -1.42 -10.05
CA LYS A 105 -2.94 -2.66 -9.29
C LYS A 105 -1.48 -3.01 -9.07
N SER A 106 -1.17 -3.57 -7.92
CA SER A 106 0.17 -4.10 -7.63
C SER A 106 0.42 -5.38 -8.42
N LYS A 107 1.67 -5.68 -8.76
CA LYS A 107 2.02 -6.88 -9.52
C LYS A 107 2.23 -8.07 -8.59
N LYS A 108 1.86 -9.26 -9.04
CA LYS A 108 2.29 -10.51 -8.40
C LYS A 108 3.80 -10.69 -8.61
N PRO A 109 4.51 -11.33 -7.67
CA PRO A 109 5.91 -11.66 -7.90
C PRO A 109 5.99 -12.60 -9.11
N LYS A 110 6.97 -12.38 -9.99
CA LYS A 110 7.25 -13.32 -11.08
C LYS A 110 7.73 -14.62 -10.45
N THR A 111 6.92 -15.67 -10.55
CA THR A 111 7.36 -17.02 -10.22
C THR A 111 8.13 -17.54 -11.43
N SER A 112 9.43 -17.76 -11.28
CA SER A 112 10.27 -18.43 -12.29
C SER A 112 9.93 -19.91 -12.37
#